data_AF-A0A1X7HFK2-F1
#
_entry.id   AF-A0A1X7HFK2-F1
#
_cell.length_a   1.000
_cell.length_b   1.000
_cell.length_c   1.000
_cell.angle_alpha   90.00
_cell.angle_beta   90.00
_cell.angle_gamma   90.00
#
_symmetry.space_group_name_H-M   'P 1'
#
loop_
_entity.id
_entity.type
_entity.pdbx_description
1 polymer ?
#
loop_
_entity_poly.entity_id
_entity_poly.type
_entity_poly.pdbx_seq_one_letter_code
_entity_poly.pdbx_strand_id
1 'polypeptide(L)'
;MTEVPNDNQVRPSDAVREDGCYPIDLTGPHSHTLVIRPGVGSLSIGPSHLGKRADLHVAPDARIDWTVFDAFATPAGSPWPRFLYYTGSDAGFLDWAQKRPIEEMTWAPVLSADTVVDASQSILYGLHIQLSQTGGRLSLKLPKGPFRLNVSGDLARFLATGDMPSSLTLAPRTSRRKNDPPCTLPDLGELHKVTSLTLHNAPLGQPISLDCLDRFPNLDSLSLWGNFCDMDLLARHAQLTNLELRFMPDLEDLPSLETWPLLDRFIAYNVEETAGKRLRQQMKTRAKTRPWTGYASVSQLRKPEWWRSEFGRPFSSWPKRLAKLANEAYNVAQATLAQARSLTDAEAAITAFTVRFNALKGIETTEREDLGEAVWQLSQSDHLIGQPITEETAQRWFDAAREY
;
A
#
# COMPACT_ATOMS: atom_id res chain seq x y z
N MET A 1 52.45 25.24 11.81
CA MET A 1 52.52 26.08 10.61
C MET A 1 52.54 25.16 9.41
N THR A 2 51.34 24.81 8.93
CA THR A 2 51.06 24.18 7.65
C THR A 2 49.56 24.34 7.48
N GLU A 3 49.18 25.38 6.73
CA GLU A 3 47.80 25.67 6.35
C GLU A 3 47.30 24.58 5.42
N VAL A 4 46.12 24.03 5.73
CA VAL A 4 45.35 23.22 4.79
C VAL A 4 44.46 24.20 4.01
N PRO A 5 44.45 24.18 2.67
CA PRO A 5 43.69 25.14 1.88
C PRO A 5 42.19 24.95 2.12
N ASN A 6 41.52 26.05 2.43
CA ASN A 6 40.08 26.14 2.48
C ASN A 6 39.59 26.05 1.03
N ASP A 7 39.18 24.86 0.61
CA ASP A 7 38.67 24.64 -0.73
C ASP A 7 37.32 25.37 -0.83
N ASN A 8 37.33 26.48 -1.58
CA ASN A 8 36.16 27.25 -1.96
C ASN A 8 35.22 26.34 -2.74
N GLN A 9 34.30 25.66 -2.04
CA GLN A 9 33.07 25.24 -2.67
C GLN A 9 32.35 26.49 -3.15
N VAL A 10 32.45 26.71 -4.46
CA VAL A 10 31.57 27.58 -5.23
C VAL A 10 30.14 27.21 -4.83
N ARG A 11 29.54 28.05 -3.98
CA ARG A 11 28.10 28.02 -3.72
C ARG A 11 27.41 28.17 -5.07
N PRO A 12 26.46 27.29 -5.46
CA PRO A 12 25.56 27.64 -6.54
C PRO A 12 24.85 28.93 -6.15
N SER A 13 24.80 29.85 -7.12
CA SER A 13 23.99 31.07 -7.11
C SER A 13 22.63 30.83 -6.43
N ASP A 14 22.32 31.64 -5.41
CA ASP A 14 21.07 31.72 -4.65
C ASP A 14 20.06 30.60 -4.93
N ALA A 15 20.20 29.47 -4.21
CA ALA A 15 19.20 28.41 -4.24
C ALA A 15 17.82 28.99 -3.92
N VAL A 16 16.84 28.72 -4.79
CA VAL A 16 15.47 29.21 -4.68
C VAL A 16 14.82 28.54 -3.48
N ARG A 17 14.33 29.37 -2.56
CA ARG A 17 13.69 28.93 -1.30
C ARG A 17 12.31 29.55 -1.11
N GLU A 18 12.03 30.59 -1.87
CA GLU A 18 10.80 31.34 -1.82
C GLU A 18 9.64 30.53 -2.41
N ASP A 19 8.45 30.86 -1.94
CA ASP A 19 7.22 30.43 -2.57
C ASP A 19 7.02 31.17 -3.89
N GLY A 20 6.47 30.47 -4.88
CA GLY A 20 6.31 31.07 -6.20
C GLY A 20 5.96 30.08 -7.31
N CYS A 21 5.81 30.65 -8.50
CA CYS A 21 5.62 29.92 -9.75
C CYS A 21 6.87 30.10 -10.61
N TYR A 22 7.57 29.01 -10.89
CA TYR A 22 8.85 29.02 -11.59
C TYR A 22 8.71 28.27 -12.93
N PRO A 23 8.97 28.90 -14.08
CA PRO A 23 9.09 28.15 -15.32
C PRO A 23 10.32 27.23 -15.23
N ILE A 24 10.17 25.96 -15.63
CA ILE A 24 11.22 24.95 -15.59
C ILE A 24 11.31 24.19 -16.91
N ASP A 25 12.50 23.66 -17.18
CA ASP A 25 12.85 22.99 -18.45
C ASP A 25 12.63 21.47 -18.40
N LEU A 26 11.54 21.01 -17.79
CA LEU A 26 11.36 19.60 -17.39
C LEU A 26 11.43 18.61 -18.56
N THR A 27 10.76 18.89 -19.67
CA THR A 27 10.78 18.07 -20.90
C THR A 27 11.25 18.86 -22.13
N GLY A 28 11.71 20.08 -21.91
CA GLY A 28 12.05 21.07 -22.92
C GLY A 28 11.94 22.50 -22.37
N PRO A 29 12.45 23.52 -23.08
CA PRO A 29 12.53 24.89 -22.57
C PRO A 29 11.17 25.45 -22.13
N HIS A 30 11.08 25.92 -20.88
CA HIS A 30 9.90 26.49 -20.24
C HIS A 30 8.64 25.64 -20.41
N SER A 31 8.82 24.32 -20.46
CA SER A 31 7.73 23.36 -20.73
C SER A 31 6.71 23.28 -19.61
N HIS A 32 7.11 23.60 -18.37
CA HIS A 32 6.26 23.46 -17.20
C HIS A 32 6.43 24.64 -16.23
N THR A 33 5.41 24.84 -15.38
CA THR A 33 5.46 25.79 -14.27
C THR A 33 5.44 25.02 -12.96
N LEU A 34 6.54 25.08 -12.21
CA LEU A 34 6.65 24.54 -10.87
C LEU A 34 6.04 25.51 -9.85
N VAL A 35 5.15 25.02 -9.00
CA VAL A 35 4.58 25.82 -7.92
C VAL A 35 5.15 25.36 -6.58
N ILE A 36 5.91 26.23 -5.92
CA ILE A 36 6.47 25.98 -4.59
C ILE A 36 5.59 26.65 -3.54
N ARG A 37 5.25 25.90 -2.49
CA ARG A 37 4.43 26.37 -1.36
C ARG A 37 5.15 26.17 -0.04
N PRO A 38 4.94 27.07 0.95
CA PRO A 38 5.53 26.92 2.27
C PRO A 38 5.17 25.57 2.90
N GLY A 39 6.18 24.88 3.45
CA GLY A 39 6.00 23.60 4.16
C GLY A 39 5.76 22.37 3.27
N VAL A 40 5.71 22.51 1.95
CA VAL A 40 5.54 21.38 1.02
C VAL A 40 6.91 20.91 0.55
N GLY A 41 7.35 19.75 1.05
CA GLY A 41 8.61 19.09 0.65
C GLY A 41 8.44 18.01 -0.42
N SER A 42 7.23 17.82 -0.94
CA SER A 42 6.87 16.77 -1.89
C SER A 42 6.64 17.32 -3.29
N LEU A 43 6.91 16.49 -4.30
CA LEU A 43 6.57 16.76 -5.69
C LEU A 43 6.03 15.51 -6.37
N SER A 44 4.88 15.64 -7.03
CA SER A 44 4.26 14.57 -7.82
C SER A 44 4.32 14.87 -9.32
N ILE A 45 4.84 13.94 -10.11
CA ILE A 45 4.99 14.04 -11.57
C ILE A 45 4.32 12.83 -12.23
N GLY A 46 3.55 13.03 -13.30
CA GLY A 46 3.01 11.91 -14.06
C GLY A 46 2.01 12.29 -15.13
N PRO A 47 1.31 11.33 -15.74
CA PRO A 47 0.41 11.57 -16.86
C PRO A 47 -0.84 12.37 -16.49
N SER A 48 -1.43 13.01 -17.51
CA SER A 48 -2.60 13.88 -17.37
C SER A 48 -3.81 13.22 -16.69
N HIS A 49 -3.98 11.89 -16.83
CA HIS A 49 -5.05 11.15 -16.17
C HIS A 49 -4.96 11.13 -14.63
N LEU A 50 -3.80 11.49 -14.06
CA LEU A 50 -3.67 11.66 -12.61
C LEU A 50 -4.39 12.92 -12.10
N GLY A 51 -4.72 13.86 -13.00
CA GLY A 51 -5.41 15.10 -12.65
C GLY A 51 -4.68 15.84 -11.52
N LYS A 52 -5.41 16.22 -10.47
CA LYS A 52 -4.87 16.96 -9.32
C LYS A 52 -3.91 16.15 -8.42
N ARG A 53 -3.70 14.86 -8.69
CA ARG A 53 -2.74 14.03 -7.95
C ARG A 53 -1.29 14.22 -8.41
N ALA A 54 -1.09 14.82 -9.58
CA ALA A 54 0.22 15.23 -10.06
C ALA A 54 0.31 16.76 -10.07
N ASP A 55 1.43 17.28 -9.59
CA ASP A 55 1.76 18.71 -9.64
C ASP A 55 2.26 19.10 -11.03
N LEU A 56 2.98 18.17 -11.70
CA LEU A 56 3.52 18.34 -13.05
C LEU A 56 3.03 17.21 -13.96
N HIS A 57 2.46 17.56 -15.12
CA HIS A 57 1.92 16.58 -16.06
C HIS A 57 2.88 16.31 -17.22
N VAL A 58 3.35 15.07 -17.34
CA VAL A 58 4.26 14.63 -18.42
C VAL A 58 3.69 13.41 -19.13
N ALA A 59 4.06 13.18 -20.40
CA ALA A 59 3.69 11.93 -21.08
C ALA A 59 4.35 10.72 -20.37
N PRO A 60 3.72 9.53 -20.35
CA PRO A 60 4.26 8.36 -19.66
C PRO A 60 5.67 7.97 -20.09
N ASP A 61 6.02 8.20 -21.35
CA ASP A 61 7.30 7.88 -21.99
C ASP A 61 8.23 9.09 -22.14
N ALA A 62 7.85 10.24 -21.60
CA ALA A 62 8.66 11.45 -21.68
C ALA A 62 9.97 11.28 -20.88
N ARG A 63 11.08 11.69 -21.49
CA ARG A 63 12.35 11.88 -20.77
C ARG A 63 12.25 13.13 -19.92
N ILE A 64 12.70 13.04 -18.68
CA ILE A 64 12.68 14.13 -17.71
C ILE A 64 14.10 14.61 -17.46
N ASP A 65 14.31 15.92 -17.56
CA ASP A 65 15.50 16.54 -17.00
C ASP A 65 15.30 16.74 -15.49
N TRP A 66 15.87 15.84 -14.70
CA TRP A 66 15.79 15.89 -13.23
C TRP A 66 16.67 17.00 -12.63
N THR A 67 17.66 17.50 -13.36
CA THR A 67 18.60 18.52 -12.87
C THR A 67 17.95 19.89 -12.72
N VAL A 68 16.77 20.10 -13.35
CA VAL A 68 15.98 21.32 -13.15
C VAL A 68 15.61 21.55 -11.68
N PHE A 69 15.62 20.49 -10.85
CA PHE A 69 15.33 20.58 -9.43
C PHE A 69 16.55 20.97 -8.56
N ASP A 70 17.77 21.01 -9.12
CA ASP A 70 19.00 21.31 -8.36
C ASP A 70 19.03 22.73 -7.81
N ALA A 71 18.31 23.66 -8.45
CA ALA A 71 18.21 25.05 -8.02
C ALA A 71 17.35 25.25 -6.77
N PHE A 72 16.57 24.24 -6.35
CA PHE A 72 15.55 24.40 -5.31
C PHE A 72 15.98 23.78 -3.98
N ALA A 73 15.73 24.52 -2.91
CA ALA A 73 16.00 24.08 -1.54
C ALA A 73 14.81 24.38 -0.63
N THR A 74 14.67 23.55 0.41
CA THR A 74 13.77 23.86 1.52
C THR A 74 14.23 25.14 2.24
N PRO A 75 13.37 25.81 3.02
CA PRO A 75 13.78 26.94 3.84
C PRO A 75 14.94 26.63 4.81
N ALA A 76 15.07 25.36 5.24
CA ALA A 76 16.16 24.88 6.09
C ALA A 76 17.47 24.58 5.32
N GLY A 77 17.49 24.78 4.00
CA GLY A 77 18.66 24.58 3.15
C GLY A 77 18.88 23.14 2.65
N SER A 78 18.00 22.18 3.00
CA SER A 78 18.05 20.83 2.43
C SER A 78 17.57 20.84 0.96
N PRO A 79 18.07 19.94 0.10
CA PRO A 79 17.60 19.84 -1.29
C PRO A 79 16.08 19.63 -1.38
N TRP A 80 15.43 20.34 -2.30
CA TRP A 80 14.00 20.19 -2.62
C TRP A 80 13.85 19.61 -4.04
N PRO A 81 12.90 18.69 -4.30
CA PRO A 81 11.99 18.04 -3.36
C PRO A 81 12.70 16.96 -2.51
N ARG A 82 12.10 16.64 -1.36
CA ARG A 82 12.54 15.56 -0.44
C ARG A 82 11.78 14.25 -0.71
N PHE A 83 10.48 14.37 -1.00
CA PHE A 83 9.58 13.25 -1.29
C PHE A 83 9.11 13.35 -2.74
N LEU A 84 9.44 12.36 -3.55
CA LEU A 84 9.08 12.34 -4.98
C LEU A 84 8.06 11.24 -5.26
N TYR A 85 7.06 11.57 -6.06
CA TYR A 85 6.11 10.61 -6.60
C TYR A 85 6.15 10.74 -8.12
N TYR A 86 6.53 9.67 -8.81
CA TYR A 86 6.62 9.67 -10.26
C TYR A 86 5.85 8.50 -10.87
N THR A 87 5.01 8.79 -11.86
CA THR A 87 4.37 7.79 -12.71
C THR A 87 4.84 7.97 -14.15
N GLY A 88 5.60 7.01 -14.68
CA GLY A 88 6.15 7.05 -16.03
C GLY A 88 7.35 6.12 -16.19
N SER A 89 7.93 6.06 -17.39
CA SER A 89 8.98 5.12 -17.75
C SER A 89 10.40 5.63 -17.49
N ASP A 90 10.58 6.92 -17.21
CA ASP A 90 11.92 7.51 -17.06
C ASP A 90 12.57 7.13 -15.71
N ALA A 91 13.72 6.50 -15.78
CA ALA A 91 14.50 6.11 -14.59
C ALA A 91 15.66 7.08 -14.29
N GLY A 92 15.72 8.24 -14.96
CA GLY A 92 16.83 9.18 -14.87
C GLY A 92 17.03 9.78 -13.48
N PHE A 93 16.00 9.74 -12.62
CA PHE A 93 16.10 10.15 -11.22
C PHE A 93 17.14 9.32 -10.44
N LEU A 94 17.45 8.09 -10.87
CA LEU A 94 18.46 7.25 -10.24
C LEU A 94 19.87 7.75 -10.51
N ASP A 95 20.14 8.22 -11.73
CA ASP A 95 21.42 8.85 -12.07
C ASP A 95 21.56 10.20 -11.37
N TRP A 96 20.47 10.97 -11.33
CA TRP A 96 20.41 12.21 -10.58
C TRP A 96 20.67 11.99 -9.08
N ALA A 97 20.13 10.92 -8.50
CA ALA A 97 20.31 10.56 -7.10
C ALA A 97 21.75 10.18 -6.72
N GLN A 98 22.66 9.98 -7.68
CA GLN A 98 24.08 9.72 -7.38
C GLN A 98 24.78 10.95 -6.78
N LYS A 99 24.37 12.15 -7.19
CA LYS A 99 24.98 13.42 -6.74
C LYS A 99 24.15 14.12 -5.68
N ARG A 100 22.87 13.76 -5.57
CA ARG A 100 21.89 14.44 -4.73
C ARG A 100 21.00 13.42 -4.02
N PRO A 101 21.13 13.25 -2.69
CA PRO A 101 20.31 12.30 -1.95
C PRO A 101 18.81 12.56 -2.09
N ILE A 102 18.02 11.50 -2.22
CA ILE A 102 16.55 11.54 -2.18
C ILE A 102 16.09 10.81 -0.93
N GLU A 103 15.25 11.46 -0.14
CA GLU A 103 14.75 10.88 1.10
C GLU A 103 13.73 9.78 0.83
N GLU A 104 12.74 10.04 -0.02
CA GLU A 104 11.75 9.05 -0.43
C GLU A 104 11.42 9.22 -1.91
N MET A 105 11.47 8.11 -2.64
CA MET A 105 11.05 8.04 -4.04
C MET A 105 9.95 6.98 -4.19
N THR A 106 8.76 7.39 -4.60
CA THR A 106 7.70 6.50 -5.05
C THR A 106 7.64 6.52 -6.58
N TRP A 107 7.89 5.38 -7.20
CA TRP A 107 7.88 5.20 -8.63
C TRP A 107 6.82 4.19 -9.05
N ALA A 108 5.85 4.63 -9.85
CA ALA A 108 4.89 3.80 -10.55
C ALA A 108 5.33 3.65 -12.02
N PRO A 109 6.18 2.67 -12.34
CA PRO A 109 6.76 2.56 -13.67
C PRO A 109 5.70 2.17 -14.72
N VAL A 110 5.71 2.88 -15.86
CA VAL A 110 4.92 2.53 -17.05
C VAL A 110 5.83 1.80 -18.03
N LEU A 111 5.77 0.47 -18.05
CA LEU A 111 6.73 -0.38 -18.77
C LEU A 111 6.07 -1.05 -19.98
N SER A 112 6.45 -0.66 -21.19
CA SER A 112 6.00 -1.30 -22.44
C SER A 112 6.76 -2.60 -22.76
N ALA A 113 7.94 -2.79 -22.18
CA ALA A 113 8.79 -3.97 -22.32
C ALA A 113 9.55 -4.24 -21.01
N ASP A 114 10.25 -5.37 -20.94
CA ASP A 114 11.14 -5.67 -19.82
C ASP A 114 12.26 -4.63 -19.74
N THR A 115 12.43 -4.03 -18.56
CA THR A 115 13.36 -2.92 -18.34
C THR A 115 14.36 -3.29 -17.26
N VAL A 116 15.63 -3.03 -17.55
CA VAL A 116 16.75 -3.19 -16.61
C VAL A 116 17.24 -1.82 -16.20
N VAL A 117 17.42 -1.62 -14.89
CA VAL A 117 17.83 -0.34 -14.31
C VAL A 117 18.89 -0.58 -13.24
N ASP A 118 19.91 0.29 -13.18
CA ASP A 118 20.97 0.23 -12.17
C ASP A 118 20.88 1.43 -11.23
N ALA A 119 20.53 1.16 -9.96
CA ALA A 119 20.49 2.14 -8.88
C ALA A 119 21.68 2.01 -7.91
N SER A 120 22.70 1.20 -8.22
CA SER A 120 23.77 0.85 -7.27
C SER A 120 24.63 2.03 -6.82
N GLN A 121 24.63 3.14 -7.56
CA GLN A 121 25.30 4.39 -7.18
C GLN A 121 24.33 5.45 -6.65
N SER A 122 23.02 5.21 -6.70
CA SER A 122 22.00 6.15 -6.26
C SER A 122 21.95 6.25 -4.73
N ILE A 123 21.79 7.47 -4.20
CA ILE A 123 21.66 7.73 -2.77
C ILE A 123 20.18 7.91 -2.43
N LEU A 124 19.52 6.81 -2.08
CA LEU A 124 18.09 6.77 -1.73
C LEU A 124 17.93 6.26 -0.29
N TYR A 125 17.11 6.92 0.54
CA TYR A 125 16.78 6.39 1.87
C TYR A 125 15.53 5.50 1.86
N GLY A 126 14.57 5.79 0.98
CA GLY A 126 13.41 4.94 0.73
C GLY A 126 13.04 4.91 -0.75
N LEU A 127 12.76 3.72 -1.25
CA LEU A 127 12.32 3.47 -2.62
C LEU A 127 11.04 2.63 -2.58
N HIS A 128 9.94 3.17 -3.11
CA HIS A 128 8.67 2.48 -3.28
C HIS A 128 8.39 2.27 -4.76
N ILE A 129 8.31 1.01 -5.20
CA ILE A 129 7.95 0.60 -6.55
C ILE A 129 6.48 0.15 -6.58
N GLN A 130 5.70 0.73 -7.49
CA GLN A 130 4.26 0.44 -7.66
C GLN A 130 3.97 -0.20 -9.03
N LEU A 131 3.93 -1.52 -9.07
CA LEU A 131 3.64 -2.33 -10.27
C LEU A 131 2.12 -2.52 -10.47
N SER A 132 1.40 -1.40 -10.43
CA SER A 132 -0.07 -1.35 -10.48
C SER A 132 -0.65 -1.40 -11.90
N GLN A 133 0.14 -1.12 -12.93
CA GLN A 133 -0.28 -1.19 -14.33
C GLN A 133 0.31 -2.43 -14.98
N THR A 134 -0.44 -3.13 -15.83
CA THR A 134 0.07 -4.25 -16.63
C THR A 134 1.21 -3.79 -17.56
N GLY A 135 2.18 -4.65 -17.83
CA GLY A 135 3.31 -4.30 -18.69
C GLY A 135 4.50 -5.23 -18.50
N GLY A 136 5.67 -4.78 -18.94
CA GLY A 136 6.92 -5.52 -18.80
C GLY A 136 7.40 -5.65 -17.35
N ARG A 137 8.45 -6.45 -17.16
CA ARG A 137 9.12 -6.67 -15.87
C ARG A 137 10.14 -5.57 -15.59
N LEU A 138 10.36 -5.27 -14.31
CA LEU A 138 11.43 -4.39 -13.84
C LEU A 138 12.52 -5.24 -13.18
N SER A 139 13.73 -5.19 -13.73
CA SER A 139 14.93 -5.72 -13.11
C SER A 139 15.78 -4.58 -12.57
N LEU A 140 15.85 -4.46 -11.24
CA LEU A 140 16.53 -3.37 -10.56
C LEU A 140 17.78 -3.87 -9.84
N LYS A 141 18.94 -3.30 -10.16
CA LYS A 141 20.13 -3.45 -9.31
C LYS A 141 20.08 -2.40 -8.21
N LEU A 142 19.98 -2.87 -6.97
CA LEU A 142 19.63 -2.05 -5.81
C LEU A 142 20.76 -1.09 -5.38
N PRO A 143 20.41 0.04 -4.72
CA PRO A 143 21.37 0.94 -4.10
C PRO A 143 22.30 0.25 -3.12
N LYS A 144 23.53 0.76 -3.01
CA LYS A 144 24.46 0.35 -1.96
C LYS A 144 24.12 1.02 -0.63
N GLY A 145 24.39 0.32 0.47
CA GLY A 145 24.20 0.85 1.82
C GLY A 145 22.76 0.74 2.34
N PRO A 146 22.45 1.35 3.50
CA PRO A 146 21.17 1.17 4.16
C PRO A 146 20.06 1.99 3.51
N PHE A 147 19.01 1.31 3.02
CA PHE A 147 17.80 1.92 2.49
C PHE A 147 16.57 1.02 2.73
N ARG A 148 15.37 1.60 2.65
CA ARG A 148 14.11 0.85 2.71
C ARG A 148 13.56 0.60 1.32
N LEU A 149 13.10 -0.62 1.07
CA LEU A 149 12.44 -1.00 -0.18
C LEU A 149 10.97 -1.35 0.07
N ASN A 150 10.06 -0.75 -0.68
CA ASN A 150 8.66 -1.15 -0.76
C ASN A 150 8.32 -1.56 -2.19
N VAL A 151 7.70 -2.72 -2.37
CA VAL A 151 7.22 -3.18 -3.67
C VAL A 151 5.75 -3.56 -3.55
N SER A 152 4.92 -2.99 -4.42
CA SER A 152 3.48 -3.22 -4.41
C SER A 152 2.93 -3.51 -5.81
N GLY A 153 1.80 -4.19 -5.89
CA GLY A 153 1.15 -4.56 -7.15
C GLY A 153 1.52 -5.96 -7.61
N ASP A 154 1.76 -6.14 -8.92
CA ASP A 154 2.15 -7.44 -9.46
C ASP A 154 3.63 -7.74 -9.19
N LEU A 155 3.90 -8.42 -8.08
CA LEU A 155 5.27 -8.72 -7.62
C LEU A 155 6.01 -9.69 -8.54
N ALA A 156 5.31 -10.48 -9.38
CA ALA A 156 5.96 -11.43 -10.29
C ALA A 156 6.73 -10.71 -11.42
N ARG A 157 6.52 -9.39 -11.53
CA ARG A 157 7.20 -8.52 -12.47
C ARG A 157 8.39 -7.78 -11.87
N PHE A 158 8.73 -8.02 -10.60
CA PHE A 158 9.88 -7.40 -9.97
C PHE A 158 11.02 -8.40 -9.80
N LEU A 159 12.20 -8.03 -10.24
CA LEU A 159 13.44 -8.74 -9.98
C LEU A 159 14.45 -7.75 -9.40
N ALA A 160 15.18 -8.18 -8.37
CA ALA A 160 16.20 -7.34 -7.75
C ALA A 160 17.50 -8.10 -7.54
N THR A 161 18.62 -7.38 -7.68
CA THR A 161 19.97 -7.87 -7.40
C THR A 161 20.77 -6.81 -6.64
N GLY A 162 21.88 -7.23 -6.02
CA GLY A 162 22.81 -6.31 -5.35
C GLY A 162 22.66 -6.32 -3.82
N ASP A 163 22.83 -5.15 -3.19
CA ASP A 163 22.80 -5.04 -1.74
C ASP A 163 21.35 -5.17 -1.21
N MET A 164 21.21 -5.84 -0.06
CA MET A 164 19.90 -6.04 0.55
C MET A 164 19.43 -4.77 1.26
N PRO A 165 18.14 -4.41 1.13
CA PRO A 165 17.59 -3.29 1.87
C PRO A 165 17.60 -3.58 3.38
N SER A 166 17.66 -2.53 4.20
CA SER A 166 17.56 -2.66 5.66
C SER A 166 16.17 -3.15 6.10
N SER A 167 15.15 -2.92 5.27
CA SER A 167 13.81 -3.46 5.46
C SER A 167 13.09 -3.58 4.12
N LEU A 168 12.36 -4.68 3.95
CA LEU A 168 11.55 -4.95 2.77
C LEU A 168 10.06 -4.91 3.13
N THR A 169 9.27 -4.14 2.40
CA THR A 169 7.81 -4.17 2.47
C THR A 169 7.25 -4.70 1.15
N LEU A 170 6.37 -5.70 1.23
CA LEU A 170 5.70 -6.31 0.09
C LEU A 170 4.18 -6.15 0.24
N ALA A 171 3.55 -5.65 -0.81
CA ALA A 171 2.09 -5.54 -0.89
C ALA A 171 1.61 -6.11 -2.24
N PRO A 172 1.46 -7.44 -2.37
CA PRO A 172 0.99 -8.04 -3.62
C PRO A 172 -0.41 -7.53 -3.96
N ARG A 173 -0.71 -7.49 -5.26
CA ARG A 173 -2.08 -7.30 -5.71
C ARG A 173 -2.90 -8.52 -5.31
N THR A 174 -3.81 -8.32 -4.37
CA THR A 174 -4.80 -9.30 -3.95
C THR A 174 -6.19 -8.91 -4.45
N SER A 175 -7.05 -9.90 -4.61
CA SER A 175 -8.47 -9.69 -4.87
C SER A 175 -9.19 -9.09 -3.66
N ARG A 176 -10.29 -8.38 -3.92
CA ARG A 176 -11.18 -7.83 -2.89
C ARG A 176 -11.98 -8.93 -2.17
N ARG A 177 -12.06 -10.14 -2.75
CA ARG A 177 -12.91 -11.23 -2.25
C ARG A 177 -12.13 -12.13 -1.30
N LYS A 178 -12.59 -12.25 -0.05
CA LYS A 178 -11.96 -13.11 1.00
C LYS A 178 -11.90 -14.59 0.61
N ASN A 179 -12.87 -15.07 -0.19
CA ASN A 179 -13.01 -16.50 -0.52
C ASN A 179 -12.17 -16.94 -1.73
N ASP A 180 -11.48 -16.02 -2.39
CA ASP A 180 -10.58 -16.39 -3.47
C ASP A 180 -9.41 -17.24 -2.91
N PRO A 181 -8.85 -18.16 -3.72
CA PRO A 181 -7.71 -18.98 -3.28
C PRO A 181 -6.58 -18.11 -2.72
N PRO A 182 -5.89 -18.49 -1.65
CA PRO A 182 -4.83 -17.66 -1.07
C PRO A 182 -3.78 -17.20 -2.08
N CYS A 183 -3.42 -15.92 -2.01
CA CYS A 183 -2.36 -15.34 -2.82
C CYS A 183 -1.01 -15.89 -2.34
N THR A 184 -0.25 -16.45 -3.27
CA THR A 184 1.13 -16.93 -3.01
C THR A 184 2.12 -15.89 -3.54
N LEU A 185 3.12 -15.52 -2.73
CA LEU A 185 4.16 -14.61 -3.20
C LEU A 185 5.04 -15.29 -4.27
N PRO A 186 5.41 -14.59 -5.35
CA PRO A 186 6.35 -15.12 -6.35
C PRO A 186 7.73 -15.31 -5.74
N ASP A 187 8.63 -15.98 -6.47
CA ASP A 187 10.06 -15.99 -6.13
C ASP A 187 10.64 -14.58 -6.31
N LEU A 188 11.26 -14.06 -5.25
CA LEU A 188 11.86 -12.72 -5.21
C LEU A 188 13.39 -12.75 -5.31
N GLY A 189 13.97 -13.91 -5.59
CA GLY A 189 15.40 -14.07 -5.83
C GLY A 189 16.24 -13.65 -4.63
N GLU A 190 17.18 -12.70 -4.84
CA GLU A 190 18.12 -12.29 -3.80
C GLU A 190 17.44 -11.64 -2.59
N LEU A 191 16.26 -11.03 -2.75
CA LEU A 191 15.51 -10.36 -1.68
C LEU A 191 15.12 -11.28 -0.53
N HIS A 192 15.14 -12.59 -0.75
CA HIS A 192 14.98 -13.60 0.30
C HIS A 192 16.02 -13.48 1.43
N LYS A 193 17.14 -12.80 1.20
CA LYS A 193 18.23 -12.65 2.19
C LYS A 193 17.98 -11.57 3.24
N VAL A 194 16.89 -10.78 3.15
CA VAL A 194 16.58 -9.72 4.11
C VAL A 194 16.35 -10.26 5.52
N THR A 195 16.62 -9.43 6.52
CA THR A 195 16.36 -9.77 7.94
C THR A 195 15.05 -9.19 8.46
N SER A 196 14.52 -8.16 7.79
CA SER A 196 13.29 -7.46 8.18
C SER A 196 12.29 -7.40 7.02
N LEU A 197 11.13 -8.01 7.23
CA LEU A 197 10.05 -8.13 6.25
C LEU A 197 8.73 -7.57 6.80
N THR A 198 8.04 -6.77 5.99
CA THR A 198 6.63 -6.42 6.19
C THR A 198 5.81 -6.96 5.04
N LEU A 199 4.78 -7.76 5.34
CA LEU A 199 3.75 -8.15 4.38
C LEU A 199 2.49 -7.33 4.65
N HIS A 200 1.95 -6.72 3.60
CA HIS A 200 0.81 -5.82 3.69
C HIS A 200 -0.32 -6.26 2.76
N ASN A 201 -1.52 -6.37 3.31
CA ASN A 201 -2.73 -6.82 2.63
C ASN A 201 -3.98 -6.08 3.16
N ALA A 202 -5.08 -6.10 2.42
CA ALA A 202 -6.36 -5.63 2.95
C ALA A 202 -6.87 -6.56 4.07
N PRO A 203 -7.42 -6.03 5.18
CA PRO A 203 -7.91 -6.87 6.28
C PRO A 203 -9.01 -7.86 5.93
N LEU A 204 -9.87 -7.60 4.94
CA LEU A 204 -10.93 -8.55 4.54
C LEU A 204 -10.85 -8.93 3.05
N GLY A 205 -9.70 -8.72 2.42
CA GLY A 205 -9.44 -9.16 1.04
C GLY A 205 -9.01 -10.64 0.98
N GLN A 206 -8.66 -11.10 -0.21
CA GLN A 206 -8.04 -12.41 -0.44
C GLN A 206 -6.83 -12.58 0.50
N PRO A 207 -6.74 -13.68 1.27
CA PRO A 207 -5.62 -13.89 2.18
C PRO A 207 -4.31 -14.10 1.43
N ILE A 208 -3.18 -13.73 2.05
CA ILE A 208 -1.84 -14.11 1.59
C ILE A 208 -1.39 -15.35 2.38
N SER A 209 -0.92 -16.39 1.67
CA SER A 209 -0.32 -17.56 2.30
C SER A 209 1.07 -17.25 2.86
N LEU A 210 1.34 -17.70 4.08
CA LEU A 210 2.63 -17.55 4.74
C LEU A 210 3.64 -18.65 4.38
N ASP A 211 3.29 -19.60 3.49
CA ASP A 211 4.21 -20.64 3.00
C ASP A 211 5.47 -20.07 2.33
N CYS A 212 5.37 -18.85 1.82
CA CYS A 212 6.51 -18.13 1.25
C CYS A 212 7.63 -17.80 2.25
N LEU A 213 7.36 -17.82 3.56
CA LEU A 213 8.31 -17.35 4.58
C LEU A 213 9.53 -18.25 4.72
N ASP A 214 9.44 -19.55 4.46
CA ASP A 214 10.57 -20.48 4.50
C ASP A 214 11.69 -20.10 3.51
N ARG A 215 11.35 -19.30 2.48
CA ARG A 215 12.35 -18.74 1.56
C ARG A 215 13.17 -17.60 2.16
N PHE A 216 12.84 -17.09 3.35
CA PHE A 216 13.55 -16.01 4.04
C PHE A 216 14.38 -16.55 5.23
N PRO A 217 15.55 -17.16 5.00
CA PRO A 217 16.30 -17.88 6.04
C PRO A 217 16.90 -16.97 7.13
N ASN A 218 17.07 -15.67 6.85
CA ASN A 218 17.72 -14.71 7.75
C ASN A 218 16.73 -13.84 8.52
N LEU A 219 15.42 -14.13 8.43
CA LEU A 219 14.38 -13.27 8.97
C LEU A 219 14.40 -13.25 10.50
N ASP A 220 14.63 -12.08 11.09
CA ASP A 220 14.57 -11.84 12.54
C ASP A 220 13.44 -10.87 12.94
N SER A 221 12.86 -10.16 11.97
CA SER A 221 11.81 -9.17 12.18
C SER A 221 10.72 -9.31 11.13
N LEU A 222 9.50 -9.63 11.58
CA LEU A 222 8.33 -9.79 10.73
C LEU A 222 7.20 -8.85 11.15
N SER A 223 6.58 -8.18 10.18
CA SER A 223 5.35 -7.42 10.36
C SER A 223 4.29 -7.90 9.38
N LEU A 224 3.14 -8.30 9.89
CA LEU A 224 1.98 -8.75 9.11
C LEU A 224 0.86 -7.72 9.26
N TRP A 225 0.37 -7.18 8.14
CA TRP A 225 -0.71 -6.22 8.09
C TRP A 225 -1.85 -6.74 7.21
N GLY A 226 -3.03 -7.02 7.79
CA GLY A 226 -4.21 -7.46 7.03
C GLY A 226 -4.55 -8.96 7.13
N ASN A 227 -4.97 -9.58 6.03
CA ASN A 227 -5.48 -10.96 6.00
C ASN A 227 -4.43 -11.98 5.52
N PHE A 228 -4.23 -13.06 6.27
CA PHE A 228 -3.24 -14.11 6.00
C PHE A 228 -3.80 -15.50 6.35
N CYS A 229 -3.21 -16.55 5.78
CA CYS A 229 -3.45 -17.94 6.16
C CYS A 229 -2.13 -18.68 6.42
N ASP A 230 -2.22 -19.94 6.86
CA ASP A 230 -1.07 -20.80 7.19
C ASP A 230 -0.22 -20.21 8.34
N MET A 231 -0.90 -19.68 9.36
CA MET A 231 -0.29 -18.99 10.49
C MET A 231 0.61 -19.91 11.32
N ASP A 232 0.33 -21.22 11.34
CA ASP A 232 1.11 -22.24 12.02
C ASP A 232 2.55 -22.33 11.47
N LEU A 233 2.76 -21.98 10.20
CA LEU A 233 4.08 -21.96 9.55
C LEU A 233 5.05 -20.97 10.20
N LEU A 234 4.54 -19.94 10.87
CA LEU A 234 5.37 -19.01 11.65
C LEU A 234 6.20 -19.72 12.73
N ALA A 235 5.81 -20.91 13.18
CA ALA A 235 6.56 -21.70 14.13
C ALA A 235 7.95 -22.13 13.63
N ARG A 236 8.16 -22.16 12.30
CA ARG A 236 9.45 -22.50 11.67
C ARG A 236 10.50 -21.40 11.86
N HIS A 237 10.07 -20.17 12.15
CA HIS A 237 10.94 -18.99 12.29
C HIS A 237 11.36 -18.72 13.74
N ALA A 238 11.99 -19.69 14.40
CA ALA A 238 12.40 -19.59 15.80
C ALA A 238 13.39 -18.44 16.12
N GLN A 239 14.02 -17.85 15.09
CA GLN A 239 14.96 -16.73 15.21
C GLN A 239 14.30 -15.34 15.33
N LEU A 240 12.97 -15.25 15.20
CA LEU A 240 12.27 -13.98 15.30
C LEU A 240 12.53 -13.29 16.66
N THR A 241 13.04 -12.07 16.58
CA THR A 241 13.25 -11.14 17.71
C THR A 241 12.16 -10.07 17.75
N ASN A 242 11.53 -9.79 16.60
CA ASN A 242 10.41 -8.87 16.44
C ASN A 242 9.26 -9.50 15.64
N LEU A 243 8.04 -9.38 16.17
CA LEU A 243 6.81 -9.78 15.48
C LEU A 243 5.73 -8.71 15.67
N GLU A 244 5.23 -8.17 14.58
CA GLU A 244 4.10 -7.23 14.56
C GLU A 244 2.90 -7.82 13.81
N LEU A 245 1.74 -7.82 14.45
CA LEU A 245 0.46 -8.26 13.92
C LEU A 245 -0.48 -7.07 13.92
N ARG A 246 -0.90 -6.62 12.74
CA ARG A 246 -1.64 -5.38 12.57
C ARG A 246 -2.85 -5.59 11.68
N PHE A 247 -4.01 -5.12 12.13
CA PHE A 247 -5.24 -5.21 11.36
C PHE A 247 -5.60 -6.65 10.91
N MET A 248 -5.39 -7.63 11.79
CA MET A 248 -5.58 -9.05 11.49
C MET A 248 -6.99 -9.47 11.92
N PRO A 249 -7.93 -9.74 10.99
CA PRO A 249 -9.30 -10.15 11.33
C PRO A 249 -9.37 -11.59 11.87
N ASP A 250 -8.32 -12.36 11.64
CA ASP A 250 -8.22 -13.79 11.84
C ASP A 250 -6.79 -14.11 12.26
N LEU A 251 -6.67 -14.86 13.34
CA LEU A 251 -5.42 -15.33 13.94
C LEU A 251 -5.57 -16.79 14.35
N GLU A 252 -6.49 -17.52 13.72
CA GLU A 252 -6.58 -18.97 13.83
C GLU A 252 -5.20 -19.59 13.53
N ASP A 253 -4.88 -20.66 14.24
CA ASP A 253 -3.60 -21.39 14.14
C ASP A 253 -2.32 -20.59 14.43
N LEU A 254 -2.40 -19.31 14.84
CA LEU A 254 -1.23 -18.56 15.30
C LEU A 254 -0.54 -19.29 16.47
N PRO A 255 0.76 -19.61 16.36
CA PRO A 255 1.52 -20.28 17.41
C PRO A 255 1.53 -19.51 18.74
N SER A 256 1.81 -20.23 19.83
CA SER A 256 2.06 -19.61 21.13
C SER A 256 3.29 -18.70 21.08
N LEU A 257 3.30 -17.60 21.82
CA LEU A 257 4.49 -16.73 21.90
C LEU A 257 5.76 -17.44 22.40
N GLU A 258 5.63 -18.57 23.10
CA GLU A 258 6.77 -19.39 23.55
C GLU A 258 7.52 -20.08 22.40
N THR A 259 6.89 -20.19 21.23
CA THR A 259 7.48 -20.74 20.00
C THR A 259 8.68 -19.93 19.52
N TRP A 260 8.73 -18.64 19.86
CA TRP A 260 9.80 -17.72 19.48
C TRP A 260 10.63 -17.36 20.72
N PRO A 261 11.61 -18.19 21.10
CA PRO A 261 12.40 -18.00 22.30
C PRO A 261 13.33 -16.78 22.22
N LEU A 262 13.47 -16.12 21.07
CA LEU A 262 14.26 -14.88 20.95
C LEU A 262 13.39 -13.62 20.87
N LEU A 263 12.06 -13.77 20.83
CA LEU A 263 11.13 -12.66 20.62
C LEU A 263 11.13 -11.69 21.80
N ASP A 264 11.59 -10.46 21.58
CA ASP A 264 11.72 -9.43 22.61
C ASP A 264 10.99 -8.12 22.27
N ARG A 265 10.51 -7.99 21.03
CA ARG A 265 9.57 -6.96 20.61
C ARG A 265 8.33 -7.62 20.02
N PHE A 266 7.15 -7.22 20.48
CA PHE A 266 5.89 -7.81 20.02
C PHE A 266 4.76 -6.78 19.98
N ILE A 267 4.07 -6.66 18.86
CA ILE A 267 2.91 -5.78 18.74
C ILE A 267 1.75 -6.57 18.16
N ALA A 268 0.61 -6.53 18.85
CA ALA A 268 -0.68 -6.90 18.26
C ALA A 268 -1.62 -5.71 18.37
N TYR A 269 -2.00 -5.12 17.24
CA TYR A 269 -2.81 -3.91 17.18
C TYR A 269 -3.96 -4.08 16.18
N ASN A 270 -5.20 -3.81 16.61
CA ASN A 270 -6.40 -4.12 15.81
C ASN A 270 -6.34 -5.59 15.38
N VAL A 271 -6.49 -6.49 16.34
CA VAL A 271 -6.54 -7.94 16.08
C VAL A 271 -7.84 -8.52 16.58
N GLU A 272 -8.21 -9.69 16.07
CA GLU A 272 -9.38 -10.40 16.53
C GLU A 272 -9.37 -10.66 18.06
N GLU A 273 -10.53 -10.60 18.68
CA GLU A 273 -10.69 -10.51 20.13
C GLU A 273 -10.20 -11.76 20.90
N THR A 274 -10.43 -12.95 20.37
CA THR A 274 -10.20 -14.23 21.05
C THR A 274 -8.71 -14.54 21.17
N ALA A 275 -7.99 -14.64 20.05
CA ALA A 275 -6.54 -14.79 20.04
C ALA A 275 -5.86 -13.56 20.62
N GLY A 276 -6.42 -12.35 20.44
CA GLY A 276 -5.92 -11.15 21.11
C GLY A 276 -5.92 -11.27 22.64
N LYS A 277 -6.99 -11.80 23.25
CA LYS A 277 -7.03 -12.10 24.69
C LYS A 277 -6.00 -13.17 25.07
N ARG A 278 -5.86 -14.23 24.27
CA ARG A 278 -4.85 -15.30 24.46
C ARG A 278 -3.42 -14.73 24.44
N LEU A 279 -3.08 -13.93 23.44
CA LEU A 279 -1.77 -13.27 23.29
C LEU A 279 -1.47 -12.37 24.48
N ARG A 280 -2.43 -11.56 24.93
CA ARG A 280 -2.27 -10.72 26.13
C ARG A 280 -1.96 -11.55 27.37
N GLN A 281 -2.58 -12.72 27.52
CA GLN A 281 -2.31 -13.62 28.64
C GLN A 281 -0.93 -14.27 28.53
N GLN A 282 -0.53 -14.72 27.33
CA GLN A 282 0.80 -15.27 27.07
C GLN A 282 1.90 -14.23 27.37
N MET A 283 1.73 -12.98 26.91
CA MET A 283 2.67 -11.89 27.21
C MET A 283 2.85 -11.65 28.70
N LYS A 284 1.74 -11.61 29.46
CA LYS A 284 1.78 -11.44 30.92
C LYS A 284 2.45 -12.61 31.62
N THR A 285 2.24 -13.82 31.11
CA THR A 285 2.81 -15.04 31.68
C THR A 285 4.32 -15.08 31.46
N ARG A 286 4.77 -14.86 30.21
CA ARG A 286 6.19 -14.73 29.86
C ARG A 286 6.88 -13.64 30.68
N ALA A 287 6.26 -12.47 30.86
CA ALA A 287 6.85 -11.35 31.59
C ALA A 287 7.20 -11.67 33.05
N LYS A 288 6.61 -12.72 33.66
CA LYS A 288 6.94 -13.17 35.03
C LYS A 288 8.29 -13.90 35.09
N THR A 289 8.70 -14.57 34.01
CA THR A 289 9.93 -15.38 33.96
C THR A 289 11.02 -14.72 33.12
N ARG A 290 10.62 -13.98 32.09
CA ARG A 290 11.50 -13.17 31.24
C ARG A 290 10.81 -11.86 30.85
N PRO A 291 11.26 -10.72 31.39
CA PRO A 291 10.80 -9.41 30.96
C PRO A 291 11.01 -9.16 29.47
N TRP A 292 10.18 -8.30 28.88
CA TRP A 292 10.37 -7.82 27.51
C TRP A 292 11.44 -6.73 27.51
N THR A 293 12.45 -6.85 26.65
CA THR A 293 13.50 -5.84 26.51
C THR A 293 13.14 -4.79 25.44
N GLY A 294 12.30 -5.16 24.47
CA GLY A 294 11.73 -4.26 23.48
C GLY A 294 10.28 -3.85 23.80
N TYR A 295 9.69 -3.05 22.90
CA TYR A 295 8.29 -2.65 23.02
C TYR A 295 7.36 -3.85 22.83
N ALA A 296 6.46 -4.04 23.78
CA ALA A 296 5.57 -5.20 23.82
C ALA A 296 4.14 -4.75 24.14
N SER A 297 3.17 -4.93 23.23
CA SER A 297 1.77 -4.57 23.49
C SER A 297 0.73 -5.39 22.71
N VAL A 298 -0.44 -5.59 23.32
CA VAL A 298 -1.65 -6.13 22.67
C VAL A 298 -2.82 -5.18 22.94
N SER A 299 -3.31 -4.50 21.90
CA SER A 299 -4.31 -3.44 22.02
C SER A 299 -5.34 -3.45 20.89
N GLN A 300 -6.48 -2.80 21.12
CA GLN A 300 -7.60 -2.71 20.18
C GLN A 300 -8.10 -4.10 19.72
N LEU A 301 -8.69 -4.85 20.64
CA LEU A 301 -9.27 -6.16 20.35
C LEU A 301 -10.63 -5.99 19.67
N ARG A 302 -10.82 -6.63 18.52
CA ARG A 302 -11.97 -6.40 17.63
C ARG A 302 -12.82 -7.66 17.47
N LYS A 303 -14.13 -7.49 17.56
CA LYS A 303 -15.09 -8.55 17.25
C LYS A 303 -15.30 -8.67 15.73
N PRO A 304 -15.73 -9.82 15.22
CA PRO A 304 -16.02 -10.02 13.79
C PRO A 304 -16.93 -8.94 13.18
N GLU A 305 -17.93 -8.46 13.93
CA GLU A 305 -18.89 -7.46 13.43
C GLU A 305 -18.21 -6.11 13.15
N TRP A 306 -17.20 -5.74 13.94
CA TRP A 306 -16.43 -4.52 13.73
C TRP A 306 -15.65 -4.59 12.41
N TRP A 307 -15.00 -5.72 12.14
CA TRP A 307 -14.29 -5.93 10.88
C TRP A 307 -15.21 -5.80 9.67
N ARG A 308 -16.38 -6.44 9.71
CA ARG A 308 -17.37 -6.37 8.62
C ARG A 308 -17.87 -4.94 8.39
N SER A 309 -18.06 -4.18 9.46
CA SER A 309 -18.52 -2.79 9.37
C SER A 309 -17.44 -1.85 8.81
N GLU A 310 -16.19 -1.99 9.25
CA GLU A 310 -15.11 -1.06 8.90
C GLU A 310 -14.42 -1.41 7.58
N PHE A 311 -14.22 -2.69 7.32
CA PHE A 311 -13.44 -3.19 6.17
C PHE A 311 -14.24 -4.10 5.24
N GLY A 312 -15.42 -4.57 5.64
CA GLY A 312 -16.21 -5.52 4.86
C GLY A 312 -16.97 -4.87 3.71
N ARG A 313 -17.08 -3.54 3.72
CA ARG A 313 -17.80 -2.75 2.73
C ARG A 313 -16.82 -1.92 1.89
N PRO A 314 -17.11 -1.71 0.60
CA PRO A 314 -16.19 -1.05 -0.32
C PRO A 314 -16.14 0.49 -0.15
N PHE A 315 -16.65 1.04 0.96
CA PHE A 315 -16.77 2.49 1.16
C PHE A 315 -15.69 3.08 2.07
N SER A 316 -14.74 2.27 2.54
CA SER A 316 -13.74 2.69 3.54
C SER A 316 -12.78 3.77 3.02
N SER A 317 -12.54 3.81 1.71
CA SER A 317 -11.72 4.80 1.00
C SER A 317 -12.47 6.08 0.64
N TRP A 318 -13.80 6.11 0.79
CA TRP A 318 -14.62 7.24 0.35
C TRP A 318 -14.48 8.44 1.29
N PRO A 319 -14.75 9.68 0.81
CA PRO A 319 -14.89 10.83 1.68
C PRO A 319 -15.93 10.55 2.78
N LYS A 320 -15.58 10.83 4.04
CA LYS A 320 -16.37 10.45 5.23
C LYS A 320 -17.88 10.72 5.12
N ARG A 321 -18.28 11.84 4.52
CA ARG A 321 -19.70 12.18 4.29
C ARG A 321 -20.38 11.23 3.30
N LEU A 322 -19.72 10.92 2.19
CA LEU A 322 -20.24 9.99 1.18
C LEU A 322 -20.19 8.55 1.69
N ALA A 323 -19.10 8.15 2.35
CA ALA A 323 -18.97 6.85 3.00
C ALA A 323 -20.12 6.58 3.99
N LYS A 324 -20.50 7.58 4.79
CA LYS A 324 -21.63 7.48 5.72
C LYS A 324 -22.94 7.24 4.98
N LEU A 325 -23.23 8.03 3.95
CA LEU A 325 -24.45 7.87 3.15
C LEU A 325 -24.50 6.51 2.46
N ALA A 326 -23.37 6.06 1.91
CA ALA A 326 -23.27 4.76 1.25
C ALA A 326 -23.52 3.60 2.24
N ASN A 327 -22.93 3.67 3.43
CA ASN A 327 -23.16 2.70 4.50
C ASN A 327 -24.62 2.67 4.98
N GLU A 328 -25.27 3.83 5.10
CA GLU A 328 -26.70 3.91 5.46
C GLU A 328 -27.59 3.31 4.37
N ALA A 329 -27.32 3.61 3.09
CA ALA A 329 -28.03 3.01 1.97
C ALA A 329 -27.84 1.49 1.91
N TYR A 330 -26.62 1.01 2.13
CA TYR A 330 -26.30 -0.42 2.20
C TYR A 330 -27.06 -1.11 3.33
N ASN A 331 -27.08 -0.52 4.54
CA ASN A 331 -27.82 -1.06 5.68
C ASN A 331 -29.31 -1.23 5.36
N VAL A 332 -29.92 -0.22 4.73
CA VAL A 332 -31.33 -0.28 4.32
C VAL A 332 -31.56 -1.41 3.32
N ALA A 333 -30.72 -1.49 2.28
CA ALA A 333 -30.84 -2.53 1.26
C ALA A 333 -30.67 -3.94 1.84
N GLN A 334 -29.67 -4.13 2.71
CA GLN A 334 -29.43 -5.40 3.40
C GLN A 334 -30.62 -5.81 4.29
N ALA A 335 -31.19 -4.86 5.04
CA ALA A 335 -32.38 -5.13 5.86
C ALA A 335 -33.62 -5.47 5.02
N THR A 336 -33.80 -4.83 3.87
CA THR A 336 -34.87 -5.16 2.93
C THR A 336 -34.66 -6.55 2.31
N LEU A 337 -33.44 -6.89 1.91
CA LEU A 337 -33.09 -8.20 1.34
C LEU A 337 -33.30 -9.34 2.34
N ALA A 338 -32.98 -9.14 3.62
CA ALA A 338 -33.22 -10.13 4.67
C ALA A 338 -34.69 -10.57 4.79
N GLN A 339 -35.63 -9.72 4.34
CA GLN A 339 -37.06 -9.99 4.34
C GLN A 339 -37.61 -10.41 2.97
N ALA A 340 -36.80 -10.35 1.91
CA ALA A 340 -37.20 -10.64 0.54
C ALA A 340 -37.61 -12.11 0.39
N ARG A 341 -38.78 -12.36 -0.21
CA ARG A 341 -39.33 -13.70 -0.43
C ARG A 341 -39.40 -14.06 -1.91
N SER A 342 -39.10 -13.11 -2.78
CA SER A 342 -39.09 -13.28 -4.22
C SER A 342 -37.89 -12.56 -4.85
N LEU A 343 -37.53 -12.94 -6.07
CA LEU A 343 -36.52 -12.22 -6.85
C LEU A 343 -36.95 -10.77 -7.13
N THR A 344 -38.25 -10.51 -7.28
CA THR A 344 -38.78 -9.15 -7.48
C THR A 344 -38.52 -8.26 -6.28
N ASP A 345 -38.70 -8.77 -5.05
CA ASP A 345 -38.39 -8.01 -3.83
C ASP A 345 -36.89 -7.67 -3.74
N ALA A 346 -36.04 -8.62 -4.14
CA ALA A 346 -34.60 -8.43 -4.16
C ALA A 346 -34.15 -7.43 -5.23
N GLU A 347 -34.71 -7.52 -6.44
CA GLU A 347 -34.49 -6.55 -7.52
C GLU A 347 -34.89 -5.14 -7.08
N ALA A 348 -36.03 -5.00 -6.41
CA ALA A 348 -36.49 -3.72 -5.89
C ALA A 348 -35.51 -3.14 -4.84
N ALA A 349 -34.97 -3.98 -3.94
CA ALA A 349 -34.00 -3.56 -2.94
C ALA A 349 -32.67 -3.10 -3.58
N ILE A 350 -32.13 -3.85 -4.54
CA ILE A 350 -30.90 -3.51 -5.26
C ILE A 350 -31.11 -2.26 -6.13
N THR A 351 -32.24 -2.14 -6.81
CA THR A 351 -32.60 -0.96 -7.60
C THR A 351 -32.70 0.28 -6.71
N ALA A 352 -33.39 0.18 -5.57
CA ALA A 352 -33.53 1.28 -4.62
C ALA A 352 -32.18 1.71 -4.02
N PHE A 353 -31.26 0.76 -3.78
CA PHE A 353 -29.89 1.08 -3.41
C PHE A 353 -29.19 1.88 -4.52
N THR A 354 -29.24 1.38 -5.76
CA THR A 354 -28.54 1.94 -6.93
C THR A 354 -28.99 3.37 -7.26
N VAL A 355 -30.30 3.59 -7.36
CA VAL A 355 -30.90 4.87 -7.77
C VAL A 355 -30.52 6.00 -6.80
N ARG A 356 -30.25 5.71 -5.52
CA ARG A 356 -29.81 6.73 -4.55
C ARG A 356 -28.52 7.43 -4.96
N PHE A 357 -27.69 6.80 -5.80
CA PHE A 357 -26.40 7.34 -6.21
C PHE A 357 -26.43 8.06 -7.56
N ASN A 358 -27.49 7.92 -8.37
CA ASN A 358 -27.60 8.56 -9.68
C ASN A 358 -27.49 10.10 -9.61
N ALA A 359 -28.04 10.71 -8.56
CA ALA A 359 -28.02 12.16 -8.38
C ALA A 359 -26.87 12.67 -7.49
N LEU A 360 -26.00 11.79 -6.97
CA LEU A 360 -24.95 12.18 -6.05
C LEU A 360 -23.74 12.76 -6.79
N LYS A 361 -23.35 13.98 -6.41
CA LYS A 361 -22.12 14.62 -6.88
C LYS A 361 -20.91 14.03 -6.16
N GLY A 362 -19.79 13.95 -6.86
CA GLY A 362 -18.52 13.47 -6.30
C GLY A 362 -18.39 11.94 -6.26
N ILE A 363 -19.14 11.24 -7.11
CA ILE A 363 -18.99 9.81 -7.38
C ILE A 363 -18.19 9.66 -8.68
N GLU A 364 -16.91 9.33 -8.58
CA GLU A 364 -16.01 9.12 -9.72
C GLU A 364 -15.93 7.62 -10.07
N THR A 365 -15.06 7.25 -11.02
CA THR A 365 -14.95 5.86 -11.52
C THR A 365 -14.73 4.84 -10.40
N THR A 366 -13.85 5.14 -9.44
CA THR A 366 -13.55 4.24 -8.32
C THR A 366 -14.79 4.02 -7.45
N GLU A 367 -15.51 5.08 -7.09
CA GLU A 367 -16.73 4.97 -6.30
C GLU A 367 -17.83 4.18 -7.05
N ARG A 368 -17.90 4.31 -8.39
CA ARG A 368 -18.85 3.53 -9.21
C ARG A 368 -18.52 2.05 -9.20
N GLU A 369 -17.24 1.69 -9.27
CA GLU A 369 -16.78 0.30 -9.13
C GLU A 369 -17.09 -0.23 -7.73
N ASP A 370 -16.87 0.57 -6.69
CA ASP A 370 -17.20 0.22 -5.30
C ASP A 370 -18.72 -0.01 -5.10
N LEU A 371 -19.58 0.73 -5.80
CA LEU A 371 -21.02 0.50 -5.79
C LEU A 371 -21.41 -0.83 -6.45
N GLY A 372 -20.74 -1.20 -7.54
CA GLY A 372 -20.91 -2.53 -8.16
C GLY A 372 -20.50 -3.65 -7.20
N GLU A 373 -19.35 -3.51 -6.55
CA GLU A 373 -18.90 -4.45 -5.51
C GLU A 373 -19.91 -4.53 -4.35
N ALA A 374 -20.47 -3.40 -3.92
CA ALA A 374 -21.50 -3.38 -2.89
C ALA A 374 -22.77 -4.13 -3.31
N VAL A 375 -23.19 -4.03 -4.57
CA VAL A 375 -24.34 -4.81 -5.09
C VAL A 375 -24.03 -6.30 -5.10
N TRP A 376 -22.83 -6.68 -5.53
CA TRP A 376 -22.40 -8.07 -5.41
C TRP A 376 -22.49 -8.55 -3.95
N GLN A 377 -21.95 -7.81 -2.98
CA GLN A 377 -22.05 -8.15 -1.56
C GLN A 377 -23.51 -8.25 -1.06
N LEU A 378 -24.40 -7.37 -1.52
CA LEU A 378 -25.83 -7.43 -1.20
C LEU A 378 -26.48 -8.70 -1.76
N SER A 379 -26.11 -9.14 -2.96
CA SER A 379 -26.61 -10.40 -3.55
C SER A 379 -26.23 -11.64 -2.74
N GLN A 380 -25.13 -11.57 -1.98
CA GLN A 380 -24.66 -12.64 -1.10
C GLN A 380 -25.25 -12.56 0.32
N SER A 381 -26.12 -11.58 0.60
CA SER A 381 -26.73 -11.42 1.93
C SER A 381 -27.87 -12.42 2.15
N ASP A 382 -28.15 -12.71 3.43
CA ASP A 382 -29.27 -13.57 3.82
C ASP A 382 -30.60 -13.07 3.22
N HIS A 383 -31.43 -14.00 2.77
CA HIS A 383 -32.76 -13.71 2.20
C HIS A 383 -33.67 -14.96 2.26
N LEU A 384 -34.99 -14.79 2.14
CA LEU A 384 -35.99 -15.86 2.28
C LEU A 384 -36.50 -16.42 0.92
N ILE A 385 -35.79 -16.13 -0.18
CA ILE A 385 -36.21 -16.47 -1.55
C ILE A 385 -36.12 -17.99 -1.83
N GLY A 386 -35.27 -18.71 -1.11
CA GLY A 386 -35.07 -20.16 -1.29
C GLY A 386 -34.16 -20.56 -2.47
N GLN A 387 -33.60 -19.59 -3.19
CA GLN A 387 -32.61 -19.77 -4.25
C GLN A 387 -31.62 -18.59 -4.23
N PRO A 388 -30.36 -18.79 -4.66
CA PRO A 388 -29.35 -17.73 -4.65
C PRO A 388 -29.65 -16.64 -5.68
N ILE A 389 -29.27 -15.40 -5.35
CA ILE A 389 -29.18 -14.30 -6.32
C ILE A 389 -27.77 -14.39 -6.93
N THR A 390 -27.66 -14.72 -8.22
CA THR A 390 -26.35 -14.81 -8.88
C THR A 390 -25.74 -13.42 -9.09
N GLU A 391 -24.42 -13.37 -9.21
CA GLU A 391 -23.67 -12.14 -9.53
C GLU A 391 -24.18 -11.50 -10.83
N GLU A 392 -24.40 -12.29 -11.88
CA GLU A 392 -24.89 -11.77 -13.17
C GLU A 392 -26.28 -11.16 -13.05
N THR A 393 -27.13 -11.75 -12.19
CA THR A 393 -28.49 -11.25 -11.96
C THR A 393 -28.46 -9.92 -11.23
N ALA A 394 -27.69 -9.84 -10.13
CA ALA A 394 -27.56 -8.62 -9.34
C ALA A 394 -26.91 -7.49 -10.14
N GLN A 395 -25.86 -7.81 -10.91
CA GLN A 395 -25.16 -6.85 -11.75
C GLN A 395 -26.07 -6.32 -12.87
N ARG A 396 -26.88 -7.18 -13.49
CA ARG A 396 -27.86 -6.75 -14.50
C ARG A 396 -28.90 -5.77 -13.92
N TRP A 397 -29.37 -6.00 -12.69
CA TRP A 397 -30.29 -5.08 -12.02
C TRP A 397 -29.63 -3.73 -11.71
N PHE A 398 -28.38 -3.76 -11.24
CA PHE A 398 -27.58 -2.55 -11.01
C PHE A 398 -27.34 -1.77 -12.31
N ASP A 399 -26.93 -2.45 -13.38
CA ASP A 399 -26.66 -1.84 -14.68
C ASP A 399 -27.91 -1.23 -15.31
N ALA A 400 -29.08 -1.84 -15.10
CA ALA A 400 -30.36 -1.30 -15.58
C ALA A 400 -30.81 -0.05 -14.80
N ALA A 401 -30.37 0.10 -13.55
CA ALA A 401 -30.82 1.17 -12.65
C ALA A 401 -29.85 2.37 -12.56
N ARG A 402 -28.57 2.18 -12.89
CA ARG A 402 -27.56 3.25 -12.81
C ARG A 402 -27.63 4.20 -14.02
N GLU A 403 -27.40 5.49 -13.77
CA GLU A 403 -27.44 6.56 -14.80
C GLU A 403 -26.07 7.21 -15.08
N TYR A 404 -24.99 6.67 -14.51
CA TYR A 404 -23.67 7.31 -14.50
C TYR A 404 -22.61 6.59 -15.32
#